data_AF-A0A5N7U6Z8-F1
#
_entry.id   AF-A0A5N7U6Z8-F1
#
_cell.length_a   1.000
_cell.length_b   1.000
_cell.length_c   1.000
_cell.angle_alpha   90.00
_cell.angle_beta   90.00
_cell.angle_gamma   90.00
#
_symmetry.space_group_name_H-M   'P 1'
#
loop_
_entity.id
_entity.type
_entity.pdbx_description
1 polymer ?
#
loop_
_entity_poly.entity_id
_entity_poly.type
_entity_poly.pdbx_seq_one_letter_code
_entity_poly.pdbx_strand_id
1 'polypeptide(L)'
;MTETPKIFISYSWTTPKHEDWVINLAERLVSDGVDVVIDKWNLKEGHDKFNFMETMVKSEDIQKVLIILDKKYSEKAEQRTGGVGTETQIISPKIYGDVSQEKFIPIVAEKDENGDAYVPTFLESRIYIDLSDEDNFEQNYETLLRNVYQRPAYSKPKIGKAPSYLFEETPMTHKTSSIVRSFDNQISKSPKRINSILREFLDDFFDDLKGYSINLAGTRDVMVFGKAIHDNINSYTPLRNDYINFLDKLFKSELDFDIDIFIKFFEKLPILKDPQDNRSSWSPSEFDNFRFFIHELFLYTVAVALKNEKYKFVEEIFYSGYFFQGKYDYKKEAQRFEELYNYVEIFDQFYKQTYSKDYFSPMADLIIKRLPESLTLDDIVNADLVIHYIASLENLRWFPITYVYRTRDNGKFEIFNRLVSVRHFEKVKNIFNVNTVKELQDKLLAAQEADKNPDRIGYSHSFDRVIPIYKLIEIEKIGTIR
;
A
#
# COMPACT_ATOMS: atom_id res chain seq x y z
N MET A 1 -16.81 -7.11 25.81
CA MET A 1 -16.52 -7.52 27.19
C MET A 1 -15.53 -8.66 27.08
N THR A 2 -14.31 -8.51 27.61
CA THR A 2 -13.34 -9.61 27.65
C THR A 2 -13.85 -10.65 28.63
N GLU A 3 -14.08 -11.87 28.14
CA GLU A 3 -14.47 -13.01 28.96
C GLU A 3 -13.38 -13.25 30.02
N THR A 4 -13.77 -13.33 31.30
CA THR A 4 -12.87 -13.57 32.42
C THR A 4 -12.35 -15.00 32.32
N PRO A 5 -11.05 -15.23 32.09
CA PRO A 5 -10.53 -16.59 31.96
C PRO A 5 -10.64 -17.30 33.29
N LYS A 6 -11.14 -18.54 33.27
CA LYS A 6 -11.25 -19.38 34.45
C LYS A 6 -10.24 -20.51 34.41
N ILE A 7 -9.47 -20.67 35.49
CA ILE A 7 -8.38 -21.65 35.55
C ILE A 7 -8.47 -22.51 36.80
N PHE A 8 -7.81 -23.67 36.77
CA PHE A 8 -7.65 -24.55 37.93
C PHE A 8 -6.18 -24.70 38.29
N ILE A 9 -5.83 -24.64 39.58
CA ILE A 9 -4.45 -24.88 40.05
C ILE A 9 -4.36 -26.26 40.70
N SER A 10 -3.58 -27.14 40.09
CA SER A 10 -3.21 -28.46 40.63
C SER A 10 -1.81 -28.37 41.24
N TYR A 11 -1.71 -28.62 42.54
CA TYR A 11 -0.45 -28.61 43.28
C TYR A 11 -0.46 -29.70 44.35
N SER A 12 0.70 -29.98 44.96
CA SER A 12 0.80 -30.99 46.02
C SER A 12 1.01 -30.34 47.40
N TRP A 13 0.35 -30.87 48.43
CA TRP A 13 0.50 -30.36 49.80
C TRP A 13 1.84 -30.83 50.38
N THR A 14 2.87 -30.02 50.17
CA THR A 14 4.27 -30.39 50.45
C THR A 14 4.79 -29.84 51.76
N THR A 15 4.72 -28.52 51.92
CA THR A 15 5.13 -27.78 53.12
C THR A 15 4.24 -26.53 53.25
N PRO A 16 4.06 -25.98 54.47
CA PRO A 16 3.32 -24.73 54.65
C PRO A 16 3.85 -23.59 53.75
N LYS A 17 5.18 -23.46 53.62
CA LYS A 17 5.81 -22.47 52.74
C LYS A 17 5.41 -22.63 51.26
N HIS A 18 5.35 -23.86 50.76
CA HIS A 18 4.92 -24.13 49.39
C HIS A 18 3.42 -23.86 49.21
N GLU A 19 2.60 -24.25 50.18
CA GLU A 19 1.16 -23.95 50.17
C GLU A 19 0.91 -22.44 50.13
N ASP A 20 1.60 -21.67 50.96
CA ASP A 20 1.52 -20.20 50.97
C ASP A 20 1.98 -19.59 49.63
N TRP A 21 3.05 -20.13 49.03
CA TRP A 21 3.52 -19.68 47.71
C TRP A 21 2.46 -19.89 46.62
N VAL A 22 1.81 -21.06 46.59
CA VAL A 22 0.74 -21.35 45.62
C VAL A 22 -0.47 -20.44 45.84
N ILE A 23 -0.82 -20.16 47.10
CA ILE A 23 -1.92 -19.25 47.43
C ILE A 23 -1.60 -17.82 47.01
N ASN A 24 -0.39 -17.33 47.26
CA ASN A 24 0.03 -16.00 46.80
C ASN A 24 -0.03 -15.87 45.27
N LEU A 25 0.38 -16.91 44.53
CA LEU A 25 0.24 -16.95 43.07
C LEU A 25 -1.24 -16.90 42.65
N ALA A 26 -2.10 -17.67 43.32
CA ALA A 26 -3.54 -17.67 43.07
C ALA A 26 -4.18 -16.30 43.32
N GLU A 27 -3.87 -15.67 44.45
CA GLU A 27 -4.36 -14.32 44.80
C GLU A 27 -3.91 -13.28 43.79
N ARG A 28 -2.65 -13.36 43.34
CA ARG A 28 -2.12 -12.46 42.31
C ARG A 28 -2.88 -12.62 40.99
N LEU A 29 -3.11 -13.85 40.53
CA LEU A 29 -3.90 -14.13 39.32
C LEU A 29 -5.34 -13.61 39.44
N VAL A 30 -5.97 -13.75 40.61
CA VAL A 30 -7.30 -13.16 40.89
C VAL A 30 -7.26 -11.64 40.79
N SER A 31 -6.23 -11.00 41.35
CA SER A 31 -6.05 -9.55 41.27
C SER A 31 -5.88 -9.05 39.82
N ASP A 32 -5.32 -9.88 38.95
CA ASP A 32 -5.16 -9.63 37.51
C ASP A 32 -6.38 -10.08 36.67
N GLY A 33 -7.51 -10.37 37.31
CA GLY A 33 -8.79 -10.62 36.65
C GLY A 33 -8.97 -12.04 36.11
N VAL A 34 -8.32 -13.04 36.72
CA VAL A 34 -8.50 -14.47 36.40
C VAL A 34 -9.41 -15.12 37.46
N ASP A 35 -10.43 -15.88 37.05
CA ASP A 35 -11.25 -16.69 37.97
C ASP A 35 -10.48 -17.97 38.33
N VAL A 36 -9.87 -18.01 39.52
CA VAL A 36 -9.02 -19.12 39.95
C VAL A 36 -9.79 -20.10 40.83
N VAL A 37 -9.80 -21.37 40.41
CA VAL A 37 -10.30 -22.49 41.21
C VAL A 37 -9.11 -23.20 41.88
N ILE A 38 -9.16 -23.30 43.20
CA ILE A 38 -8.15 -23.99 44.01
C ILE A 38 -8.83 -24.72 45.17
N ASP A 39 -8.27 -25.85 45.59
CA ASP A 39 -8.86 -26.69 46.64
C ASP A 39 -9.13 -25.94 47.96
N LYS A 40 -8.21 -25.08 48.41
CA LYS A 40 -8.33 -24.30 49.65
C LYS A 40 -9.52 -23.33 49.66
N TRP A 41 -9.99 -22.89 48.50
CA TRP A 41 -11.14 -21.97 48.39
C TRP A 41 -12.44 -22.70 48.04
N ASN A 42 -12.36 -23.83 47.34
CA ASN A 42 -13.52 -24.45 46.69
C ASN A 42 -13.93 -25.82 47.25
N LEU A 43 -13.07 -26.53 47.99
CA LEU A 43 -13.42 -27.79 48.64
C LEU A 43 -14.02 -27.56 50.05
N LYS A 44 -15.09 -28.31 50.37
CA LYS A 44 -15.74 -28.34 51.69
C LYS A 44 -15.57 -29.71 52.34
N GLU A 45 -15.75 -29.78 53.66
CA GLU A 45 -15.73 -31.05 54.40
C GLU A 45 -16.74 -32.05 53.83
N GLY A 46 -16.30 -33.29 53.58
CA GLY A 46 -17.13 -34.36 52.98
C GLY A 46 -17.07 -34.47 51.44
N HIS A 47 -16.40 -33.56 50.74
CA HIS A 47 -16.18 -33.70 49.29
C HIS A 47 -15.13 -34.76 48.95
N ASP A 48 -15.38 -35.53 47.89
CA ASP A 48 -14.39 -36.39 47.26
C ASP A 48 -13.41 -35.54 46.45
N LYS A 49 -12.16 -35.47 46.92
CA LYS A 49 -11.09 -34.67 46.30
C LYS A 49 -10.69 -35.19 44.92
N PHE A 50 -10.79 -36.49 44.68
CA PHE A 50 -10.43 -37.10 43.41
C PHE A 50 -11.48 -36.77 42.36
N ASN A 51 -12.75 -36.96 42.70
CA ASN A 51 -13.87 -36.59 41.85
C ASN A 51 -13.87 -35.08 41.54
N PHE A 52 -13.57 -34.23 42.53
CA PHE A 52 -13.43 -32.79 42.34
C PHE A 52 -12.35 -32.44 41.31
N MET A 53 -11.14 -33.00 41.44
CA MET A 53 -10.04 -32.75 40.52
C MET A 53 -10.34 -33.23 39.10
N GLU A 54 -10.89 -34.44 38.96
CA GLU A 54 -11.27 -35.00 37.67
C GLU A 54 -12.35 -34.12 37.00
N THR A 55 -13.34 -33.67 37.77
CA THR A 55 -14.37 -32.74 37.30
C THR A 55 -13.78 -31.42 36.83
N MET A 56 -12.85 -30.82 37.59
CA MET A 56 -12.23 -29.54 37.22
C MET A 56 -11.37 -29.64 35.95
N VAL A 57 -10.62 -30.73 35.80
CA VAL A 57 -9.78 -30.93 34.62
C VAL A 57 -10.64 -31.21 33.37
N LYS A 58 -11.77 -31.92 33.51
CA LYS A 58 -12.69 -32.22 32.40
C LYS A 58 -13.68 -31.10 32.07
N SER A 59 -13.91 -30.16 32.99
CA SER A 59 -14.87 -29.06 32.78
C SER A 59 -14.46 -28.16 31.62
N GLU A 60 -15.41 -27.86 30.73
CA GLU A 60 -15.23 -26.92 29.61
C GLU A 60 -15.11 -25.46 30.09
N ASP A 61 -15.65 -25.15 31.28
CA ASP A 61 -15.55 -23.82 31.89
C ASP A 61 -14.13 -23.50 32.35
N ILE A 62 -13.31 -24.52 32.64
CA ILE A 62 -11.89 -24.35 32.97
C ILE A 62 -11.11 -24.26 31.67
N GLN A 63 -10.55 -23.09 31.38
CA GLN A 63 -9.79 -22.82 30.16
C GLN A 63 -8.35 -23.35 30.24
N LYS A 64 -7.72 -23.23 31.41
CA LYS A 64 -6.34 -23.69 31.67
C LYS A 64 -6.21 -24.38 33.03
N VAL A 65 -5.29 -25.33 33.12
CA VAL A 65 -4.93 -26.05 34.35
C VAL A 65 -3.45 -25.79 34.62
N LEU A 66 -3.13 -25.06 35.68
CA LEU A 66 -1.75 -24.87 36.12
C LEU A 66 -1.32 -26.09 36.92
N ILE A 67 -0.20 -26.70 36.52
CA ILE A 67 0.40 -27.82 37.24
C ILE A 67 1.62 -27.30 37.98
N ILE A 68 1.51 -27.13 39.29
CA ILE A 68 2.62 -26.64 40.11
C ILE A 68 3.58 -27.80 40.38
N LEU A 69 4.77 -27.71 39.80
CA LEU A 69 5.83 -28.69 39.85
C LEU A 69 6.79 -28.37 40.99
N ASP A 70 6.78 -29.25 41.98
CA ASP A 70 7.78 -29.36 43.03
C ASP A 70 8.30 -30.81 43.08
N LYS A 71 9.32 -31.06 43.90
CA LYS A 71 9.90 -32.41 44.00
C LYS A 71 8.86 -33.47 44.34
N LYS A 72 7.97 -33.20 45.30
CA LYS A 72 6.98 -34.16 45.79
C LYS A 72 5.86 -34.41 44.78
N TYR A 73 5.47 -33.41 43.98
CA TYR A 73 4.48 -33.56 42.91
C TYR A 73 4.99 -34.58 41.90
N SER A 74 6.24 -34.42 41.47
CA SER A 74 6.88 -35.29 40.49
C SER A 74 7.09 -36.72 41.00
N GLU A 75 7.57 -36.88 42.24
CA GLU A 75 7.69 -38.20 42.88
C GLU A 75 6.34 -38.94 42.96
N LYS A 76 5.27 -38.25 43.38
CA LYS A 76 3.92 -38.83 43.46
C LYS A 76 3.37 -39.18 42.08
N ALA A 77 3.67 -38.38 41.06
CA ALA A 77 3.23 -38.63 39.69
C ALA A 77 3.85 -39.90 39.13
N GLU A 78 5.15 -40.11 39.35
CA GLU A 78 5.86 -41.31 38.90
C GLU A 78 5.40 -42.59 39.60
N GLN A 79 5.11 -42.52 40.91
CA GLN A 79 4.58 -43.66 41.66
C GLN A 79 3.23 -44.16 41.13
N ARG A 80 2.43 -43.28 40.53
CA ARG A 80 1.14 -43.66 39.89
C ARG A 80 1.31 -44.36 38.55
N THR A 81 2.35 -44.02 37.78
CA THR A 81 2.67 -44.70 36.51
C THR A 81 3.01 -46.17 36.75
N GLY A 82 3.59 -46.50 37.91
CA GLY A 82 3.95 -47.86 38.32
C GLY A 82 2.82 -48.75 38.86
N GLY A 83 1.57 -48.27 38.93
CA GLY A 83 0.40 -49.07 39.29
C GLY A 83 0.22 -49.41 40.79
N VAL A 84 1.04 -48.84 41.68
CA VAL A 84 0.99 -49.07 43.14
C VAL A 84 0.95 -47.73 43.86
N GLY A 85 -0.20 -47.06 43.88
CA GLY A 85 -0.34 -45.76 44.56
C GLY A 85 -1.74 -45.52 45.12
N THR A 86 -1.81 -45.23 46.41
CA THR A 86 -3.02 -44.77 47.11
C THR A 86 -3.35 -43.31 46.76
N GLU A 87 -4.63 -42.94 46.87
CA GLU A 87 -5.24 -41.66 46.47
C GLU A 87 -4.41 -40.42 46.87
N THR A 88 -3.79 -39.77 45.88
CA THR A 88 -2.99 -38.55 46.04
C THR A 88 -3.52 -37.40 45.18
N GLN A 89 -3.37 -36.18 45.70
CA GLN A 89 -3.89 -34.91 45.18
C GLN A 89 -3.10 -34.37 43.97
N ILE A 90 -2.88 -35.18 42.92
CA ILE A 90 -2.16 -34.77 41.71
C ILE A 90 -2.83 -35.30 40.44
N ILE A 91 -2.52 -34.69 39.29
CA ILE A 91 -3.02 -35.12 37.98
C ILE A 91 -2.37 -36.44 37.59
N SER A 92 -3.17 -37.38 37.08
CA SER A 92 -2.66 -38.67 36.58
C SER A 92 -2.34 -38.61 35.09
N PRO A 93 -1.38 -39.42 34.59
CA PRO A 93 -1.08 -39.52 33.15
C PRO A 93 -2.30 -39.88 32.30
N LYS A 94 -3.24 -40.68 32.84
CA LYS A 94 -4.48 -41.05 32.17
C LYS A 94 -5.39 -39.83 31.95
N ILE A 95 -5.63 -39.04 32.99
CA ILE A 95 -6.43 -37.80 32.89
C ILE A 95 -5.77 -36.79 31.95
N TYR A 96 -4.43 -36.72 31.96
CA TYR A 96 -3.67 -35.87 31.04
C TYR A 96 -3.87 -36.28 29.58
N GLY A 97 -3.87 -37.59 29.28
CA GLY A 97 -4.08 -38.11 27.92
C GLY A 97 -5.50 -37.93 27.39
N ASP A 98 -6.50 -37.85 28.27
CA ASP A 98 -7.92 -37.75 27.92
C ASP A 98 -8.39 -36.30 27.60
N VAL A 99 -7.53 -35.29 27.84
CA VAL A 99 -7.87 -33.86 27.67
C VAL A 99 -6.86 -33.17 26.77
N SER A 100 -7.30 -32.10 26.07
CA SER A 100 -6.41 -31.31 25.22
C SER A 100 -5.16 -30.87 25.99
N GLN A 101 -3.99 -31.21 25.46
CA GLN A 101 -2.70 -30.99 26.14
C GLN A 101 -2.39 -29.50 26.31
N GLU A 102 -2.90 -28.65 25.42
CA GLU A 102 -2.78 -27.18 25.49
C GLU A 102 -3.48 -26.58 26.70
N LYS A 103 -4.37 -27.35 27.36
CA LYS A 103 -5.05 -26.96 28.59
C LYS A 103 -4.08 -26.92 29.78
N PHE A 104 -3.05 -27.76 29.79
CA PHE A 104 -2.14 -27.89 30.92
C PHE A 104 -0.93 -26.99 30.76
N ILE A 105 -0.65 -26.17 31.78
CA ILE A 105 0.51 -25.28 31.84
C ILE A 105 1.37 -25.73 33.02
N PRO A 106 2.52 -26.38 32.78
CA PRO A 106 3.45 -26.74 33.85
C PRO A 106 4.14 -25.48 34.39
N ILE A 107 4.11 -25.31 35.72
CA ILE A 107 4.70 -24.19 36.45
C ILE A 107 5.76 -24.74 37.39
N VAL A 108 7.02 -24.37 37.20
CA VAL A 108 8.12 -24.80 38.08
C VAL A 108 8.15 -23.90 39.31
N ALA A 109 7.96 -24.49 40.49
CA ALA A 109 8.06 -23.82 41.78
C ALA A 109 9.37 -24.15 42.51
N GLU A 110 10.02 -25.25 42.14
CA GLU A 110 11.25 -25.76 42.77
C GLU A 110 12.15 -26.41 41.71
N LYS A 111 13.46 -26.23 41.87
CA LYS A 111 14.52 -26.86 41.06
C LYS A 111 15.46 -27.68 41.93
N ASP A 112 16.17 -28.61 41.31
CA ASP A 112 17.20 -29.40 41.97
C ASP A 112 18.52 -28.63 42.15
N GLU A 113 19.52 -29.29 42.77
CA GLU A 113 20.84 -28.71 43.03
C GLU A 113 21.64 -28.37 41.77
N ASN A 114 21.27 -28.92 40.61
CA ASN A 114 21.88 -28.64 39.32
C ASN A 114 21.15 -27.53 38.54
N GLY A 115 20.02 -27.04 39.06
CA GLY A 115 19.18 -26.03 38.41
C GLY A 115 18.13 -26.62 37.46
N ASP A 116 17.93 -27.94 37.47
CA ASP A 116 16.94 -28.63 36.64
C ASP A 116 15.57 -28.67 37.34
N ALA A 117 14.50 -28.55 36.54
CA ALA A 117 13.13 -28.57 37.05
C ALA A 117 12.68 -30.00 37.38
N TYR A 118 11.93 -30.16 38.47
CA TYR A 118 11.27 -31.43 38.79
C TYR A 118 10.06 -31.67 37.87
N VAL A 119 10.24 -32.32 36.73
CA VAL A 119 9.18 -32.57 35.75
C VAL A 119 8.84 -34.07 35.67
N PRO A 120 7.56 -34.49 35.83
CA PRO A 120 7.15 -35.88 35.60
C PRO A 120 7.35 -36.30 34.14
N THR A 121 7.57 -37.59 33.87
CA THR A 121 7.83 -38.14 32.53
C THR A 121 6.73 -37.79 31.52
N PHE A 122 5.47 -37.72 31.95
CA PHE A 122 4.37 -37.36 31.05
C PHE A 122 4.36 -35.88 30.61
N LEU A 123 5.15 -35.02 31.27
CA LEU A 123 5.33 -33.60 30.94
C LEU A 123 6.73 -33.28 30.36
N GLU A 124 7.63 -34.25 30.25
CA GLU A 124 9.03 -34.04 29.84
C GLU A 124 9.18 -33.34 28.48
N SER A 125 8.26 -33.60 27.55
CA SER A 125 8.24 -32.96 26.22
C SER A 125 7.42 -31.65 26.16
N ARG A 126 7.02 -31.08 27.30
CA ARG A 126 6.21 -29.86 27.36
C ARG A 126 7.04 -28.67 27.80
N ILE A 127 6.73 -27.52 27.20
CA ILE A 127 7.29 -26.23 27.61
C ILE A 127 6.64 -25.86 28.95
N TYR A 128 7.46 -25.63 29.97
CA TYR A 128 7.03 -25.14 31.27
C TYR A 128 7.33 -23.64 31.43
N ILE A 129 6.66 -23.00 32.40
CA ILE A 129 6.98 -21.64 32.84
C ILE A 129 7.65 -21.76 34.19
N ASP A 130 8.80 -21.10 34.33
CA ASP A 130 9.60 -21.18 35.55
C ASP A 130 9.33 -19.99 36.47
N LEU A 131 8.72 -20.23 37.62
CA LEU A 131 8.45 -19.22 38.65
C LEU A 131 9.26 -19.48 39.93
N SER A 132 10.29 -20.34 39.87
CA SER A 132 11.13 -20.69 41.02
C SER A 132 12.23 -19.67 41.31
N ASP A 133 12.62 -18.89 40.30
CA ASP A 133 13.70 -17.89 40.37
C ASP A 133 13.13 -16.47 40.55
N GLU A 134 13.57 -15.77 41.60
CA GLU A 134 13.12 -14.41 41.92
C GLU A 134 13.55 -13.39 40.84
N ASP A 135 14.72 -13.57 40.22
CA ASP A 135 15.25 -12.61 39.23
C ASP A 135 14.41 -12.59 37.95
N ASN A 136 13.82 -13.74 37.59
CA ASN A 136 13.04 -13.93 36.37
C ASN A 136 11.52 -14.03 36.63
N PHE A 137 11.09 -13.94 37.89
CA PHE A 137 9.71 -14.19 38.31
C PHE A 137 8.70 -13.31 37.55
N GLU A 138 8.95 -11.99 37.50
CA GLU A 138 8.02 -11.02 36.91
C GLU A 138 7.82 -11.24 35.40
N GLN A 139 8.90 -11.52 34.67
CA GLN A 139 8.85 -11.78 33.22
C GLN A 139 8.10 -13.09 32.92
N ASN A 140 8.35 -14.13 33.72
CA ASN A 140 7.70 -15.43 33.55
C ASN A 140 6.23 -15.38 34.00
N TYR A 141 5.91 -14.57 35.01
CA TYR A 141 4.54 -14.28 35.42
C TYR A 141 3.76 -13.55 34.31
N GLU A 142 4.35 -12.55 33.65
CA GLU A 142 3.73 -11.90 32.48
C GLU A 142 3.46 -12.93 31.35
N THR A 143 4.39 -13.84 31.13
CA THR A 143 4.25 -14.93 30.15
C THR A 143 3.08 -15.86 30.49
N LEU A 144 2.93 -16.23 31.77
CA LEU A 144 1.80 -17.00 32.28
C LEU A 144 0.48 -16.25 32.04
N LEU A 145 0.42 -14.97 32.42
CA LEU A 145 -0.78 -14.15 32.27
C LEU A 145 -1.20 -14.04 30.80
N ARG A 146 -0.26 -13.78 29.89
CA ARG A 146 -0.49 -13.78 28.44
C ARG A 146 -1.02 -15.11 27.92
N ASN A 147 -0.53 -16.23 28.45
CA ASN A 147 -1.01 -17.57 28.08
C ASN A 147 -2.47 -17.77 28.53
N VAL A 148 -2.79 -17.44 29.78
CA VAL A 148 -4.14 -17.55 30.36
C VAL A 148 -5.15 -16.72 29.55
N TYR A 149 -4.78 -15.50 29.14
CA TYR A 149 -5.61 -14.64 28.29
C TYR A 149 -5.56 -14.97 26.78
N GLN A 150 -4.81 -15.99 26.36
CA GLN A 150 -4.59 -16.36 24.96
C GLN A 150 -4.07 -15.21 24.08
N ARG A 151 -3.19 -14.37 24.64
CA ARG A 151 -2.57 -13.20 23.99
C ARG A 151 -1.04 -13.40 23.87
N PRO A 152 -0.57 -14.23 22.92
CA PRO A 152 0.84 -14.49 22.76
C PRO A 152 1.61 -13.19 22.46
N ALA A 153 2.86 -13.11 22.92
CA ALA A 153 3.74 -11.96 22.65
C ALA A 153 3.93 -11.71 21.14
N TYR A 154 3.86 -12.77 20.34
CA TYR A 154 3.93 -12.73 18.89
C TYR A 154 2.63 -13.28 18.30
N SER A 155 1.84 -12.41 17.68
CA SER A 155 0.66 -12.83 16.91
C SER A 155 1.02 -12.92 15.44
N LYS A 156 0.52 -13.96 14.76
CA LYS A 156 0.67 -14.06 13.30
C LYS A 156 0.00 -12.83 12.66
N PRO A 157 0.70 -12.05 11.82
CA PRO A 157 0.09 -10.91 11.15
C PRO A 157 -1.01 -11.39 10.21
N LYS A 158 -1.96 -10.50 9.89
CA LYS A 158 -2.96 -10.78 8.85
C LYS A 158 -2.25 -11.15 7.55
N ILE A 159 -2.68 -12.25 6.95
CA ILE A 159 -2.14 -12.70 5.67
C ILE A 159 -2.49 -11.63 4.62
N GLY A 160 -1.47 -11.11 3.93
CA GLY A 160 -1.64 -10.15 2.84
C GLY A 160 -2.17 -10.81 1.57
N LYS A 161 -2.56 -9.99 0.58
CA LYS A 161 -2.88 -10.51 -0.76
C LYS A 161 -1.61 -11.04 -1.44
N ALA A 162 -1.72 -12.17 -2.11
CA ALA A 162 -0.63 -12.68 -2.94
C ALA A 162 -0.33 -11.66 -4.07
N PRO A 163 0.95 -11.38 -4.38
CA PRO A 163 1.28 -10.46 -5.45
C PRO A 163 0.73 -10.93 -6.80
N SER A 164 -0.03 -10.08 -7.49
CA SER A 164 -0.73 -10.44 -8.74
C SER A 164 0.20 -10.96 -9.84
N TYR A 165 1.43 -10.46 -9.91
CA TYR A 165 2.43 -10.87 -10.91
C TYR A 165 2.80 -12.36 -10.86
N LEU A 166 2.54 -13.06 -9.73
CA LEU A 166 2.78 -14.50 -9.62
C LEU A 166 1.80 -15.33 -10.44
N PHE A 167 0.71 -14.73 -10.91
CA PHE A 167 -0.37 -15.40 -11.62
C PHE A 167 -0.53 -14.91 -13.07
N GLU A 168 0.41 -14.12 -13.59
CA GLU A 168 0.42 -13.67 -14.99
C GLU A 168 1.09 -14.73 -15.88
N GLU A 169 0.39 -15.18 -16.94
CA GLU A 169 0.86 -16.25 -17.84
C GLU A 169 2.09 -15.88 -18.68
N THR A 170 2.40 -14.58 -18.80
CA THR A 170 3.60 -14.06 -19.45
C THR A 170 4.39 -13.20 -18.47
N PRO A 171 5.50 -13.71 -17.91
CA PRO A 171 6.37 -12.92 -17.06
C PRO A 171 7.20 -11.96 -17.93
N MET A 172 6.66 -10.79 -18.25
CA MET A 172 7.51 -9.65 -18.59
C MET A 172 8.06 -9.09 -17.27
N THR A 173 9.12 -9.73 -16.77
CA THR A 173 9.89 -9.19 -15.64
C THR A 173 10.73 -8.03 -16.16
N HIS A 174 10.14 -6.85 -16.21
CA HIS A 174 10.87 -5.63 -16.48
C HIS A 174 11.93 -5.40 -15.40
N LYS A 175 13.09 -4.86 -15.77
CA LYS A 175 14.11 -4.48 -14.77
C LYS A 175 13.54 -3.44 -13.80
N THR A 176 12.67 -2.57 -14.31
CA THR A 176 11.91 -1.58 -13.54
C THR A 176 11.14 -2.21 -12.37
N SER A 177 10.53 -3.39 -12.55
CA SER A 177 9.82 -4.10 -11.48
C SER A 177 10.73 -4.43 -10.28
N SER A 178 11.99 -4.81 -10.55
CA SER A 178 12.97 -5.11 -9.50
C SER A 178 13.39 -3.85 -8.73
N ILE A 179 13.58 -2.74 -9.45
CA ILE A 179 13.88 -1.43 -8.86
C ILE A 179 12.73 -0.98 -7.96
N VAL A 180 11.47 -1.05 -8.44
CA VAL A 180 10.27 -0.68 -7.66
C VAL A 180 10.15 -1.51 -6.38
N ARG A 181 10.37 -2.83 -6.46
CA ARG A 181 10.28 -3.73 -5.29
C ARG A 181 11.35 -3.43 -4.25
N SER A 182 12.56 -3.11 -4.69
CA SER A 182 13.70 -2.88 -3.79
C SER A 182 13.84 -1.42 -3.32
N PHE A 183 13.11 -0.48 -3.93
CA PHE A 183 13.21 0.97 -3.69
C PHE A 183 13.29 1.32 -2.21
N ASP A 184 12.29 0.94 -1.41
CA ASP A 184 12.18 1.32 0.01
C ASP A 184 13.39 0.85 0.83
N ASN A 185 13.88 -0.36 0.56
CA ASN A 185 15.07 -0.91 1.20
C ASN A 185 16.37 -0.23 0.73
N GLN A 186 16.44 0.19 -0.54
CA GLN A 186 17.60 0.91 -1.07
C GLN A 186 17.69 2.33 -0.50
N ILE A 187 16.58 3.07 -0.49
CA ILE A 187 16.57 4.46 -0.01
C ILE A 187 16.73 4.54 1.51
N SER A 188 16.18 3.58 2.28
CA SER A 188 16.37 3.54 3.74
C SER A 188 17.83 3.29 4.13
N LYS A 189 18.55 2.46 3.37
CA LYS A 189 19.98 2.17 3.59
C LYS A 189 20.90 3.24 3.03
N SER A 190 20.52 3.90 1.95
CA SER A 190 21.39 4.85 1.24
C SER A 190 20.60 5.97 0.55
N PRO A 191 20.05 6.94 1.31
CA PRO A 191 19.21 8.01 0.77
C PRO A 191 19.90 8.85 -0.32
N LYS A 192 21.22 9.05 -0.20
CA LYS A 192 22.03 9.81 -1.16
C LYS A 192 22.07 9.20 -2.57
N ARG A 193 21.63 7.95 -2.75
CA ARG A 193 21.56 7.28 -4.06
C ARG A 193 20.29 7.62 -4.85
N ILE A 194 19.40 8.47 -4.35
CA ILE A 194 18.11 8.74 -4.98
C ILE A 194 18.23 9.14 -6.47
N ASN A 195 19.16 10.05 -6.80
CA ASN A 195 19.40 10.46 -8.20
C ASN A 195 19.97 9.33 -9.07
N SER A 196 20.75 8.42 -8.49
CA SER A 196 21.26 7.25 -9.21
C SER A 196 20.13 6.26 -9.50
N ILE A 197 19.28 5.98 -8.52
CA ILE A 197 18.13 5.08 -8.65
C ILE A 197 17.12 5.66 -9.65
N LEU A 198 16.87 6.97 -9.60
CA LEU A 198 16.00 7.66 -10.54
C LEU A 198 16.51 7.56 -12.00
N ARG A 199 17.81 7.79 -12.22
CA ARG A 199 18.41 7.64 -13.56
C ARG A 199 18.33 6.19 -14.05
N GLU A 200 18.74 5.24 -13.21
CA GLU A 200 18.68 3.80 -13.53
C GLU A 200 17.26 3.38 -13.91
N PHE A 201 16.26 3.79 -13.11
CA PHE A 201 14.87 3.49 -13.39
C PHE A 201 14.39 4.08 -14.72
N LEU A 202 14.63 5.37 -14.97
CA LEU A 202 14.15 6.03 -16.18
C LEU A 202 14.88 5.58 -17.45
N ASP A 203 16.16 5.23 -17.35
CA ASP A 203 16.92 4.67 -18.46
C ASP A 203 16.43 3.24 -18.78
N ASP A 204 16.29 2.35 -17.78
CA ASP A 204 15.73 1.00 -17.98
C ASP A 204 14.28 1.07 -18.50
N PHE A 205 13.48 1.99 -17.98
CA PHE A 205 12.11 2.21 -18.45
C PHE A 205 12.06 2.65 -19.92
N PHE A 206 12.92 3.59 -20.31
CA PHE A 206 13.02 4.04 -21.69
C PHE A 206 13.49 2.93 -22.63
N ASP A 207 14.43 2.09 -22.19
CA ASP A 207 14.88 0.95 -22.98
C ASP A 207 13.79 -0.12 -23.13
N ASP A 208 13.03 -0.40 -22.06
CA ASP A 208 11.89 -1.31 -22.11
C ASP A 208 10.78 -0.78 -23.04
N LEU A 209 10.54 0.55 -23.09
CA LEU A 209 9.60 1.16 -24.03
C LEU A 209 9.93 0.83 -25.49
N LYS A 210 11.20 0.82 -25.89
CA LYS A 210 11.61 0.50 -27.28
C LYS A 210 11.13 -0.88 -27.73
N GLY A 211 11.02 -1.83 -26.79
CA GLY A 211 10.53 -3.19 -27.04
C GLY A 211 9.07 -3.26 -27.51
N TYR A 212 8.30 -2.18 -27.32
CA TYR A 212 6.90 -2.10 -27.76
C TYR A 212 6.75 -1.58 -29.20
N SER A 213 7.83 -1.45 -29.96
CA SER A 213 7.76 -1.13 -31.40
C SER A 213 6.94 -2.18 -32.16
N ILE A 214 6.05 -1.74 -33.03
CA ILE A 214 5.17 -2.63 -33.80
C ILE A 214 5.58 -2.56 -35.27
N ASN A 215 5.76 -3.73 -35.90
CA ASN A 215 5.96 -3.80 -37.34
C ASN A 215 4.62 -3.99 -38.04
N LEU A 216 4.08 -2.91 -38.62
CA LEU A 216 2.81 -2.90 -39.36
C LEU A 216 3.02 -2.76 -40.87
N ALA A 217 4.23 -3.05 -41.38
CA ALA A 217 4.58 -2.86 -42.77
C ALA A 217 3.59 -3.59 -43.71
N GLY A 218 2.93 -2.83 -44.58
CA GLY A 218 2.13 -3.35 -45.69
C GLY A 218 0.63 -3.55 -45.42
N THR A 219 0.13 -3.37 -44.19
CA THR A 219 -1.33 -3.41 -43.95
C THR A 219 -1.97 -2.05 -44.17
N ARG A 220 -3.04 -1.99 -44.98
CA ARG A 220 -3.89 -0.79 -45.15
C ARG A 220 -5.25 -0.95 -44.47
N ASP A 221 -5.47 -2.08 -43.82
CA ASP A 221 -6.71 -2.36 -43.11
C ASP A 221 -6.69 -1.63 -41.75
N VAL A 222 -7.56 -0.63 -41.64
CA VAL A 222 -7.72 0.21 -40.44
C VAL A 222 -8.05 -0.63 -39.21
N MET A 223 -8.80 -1.73 -39.35
CA MET A 223 -9.21 -2.57 -38.23
C MET A 223 -8.06 -3.44 -37.73
N VAL A 224 -7.29 -4.03 -38.66
CA VAL A 224 -6.08 -4.78 -38.30
C VAL A 224 -5.07 -3.87 -37.62
N PHE A 225 -4.88 -2.68 -38.19
CA PHE A 225 -3.96 -1.68 -37.66
C PHE A 225 -4.39 -1.20 -36.27
N GLY A 226 -5.64 -0.74 -36.13
CA GLY A 226 -6.19 -0.24 -34.86
C GLY A 226 -6.18 -1.30 -33.75
N LYS A 227 -6.48 -2.56 -34.09
CA LYS A 227 -6.38 -3.68 -33.14
C LYS A 227 -4.95 -3.93 -32.69
N ALA A 228 -3.97 -3.91 -33.60
CA ALA A 228 -2.57 -4.13 -33.26
C ALA A 228 -2.02 -3.03 -32.33
N ILE A 229 -2.34 -1.76 -32.61
CA ILE A 229 -2.03 -0.65 -31.71
C ILE A 229 -2.72 -0.88 -30.35
N HIS A 230 -4.03 -1.13 -30.33
CA HIS A 230 -4.79 -1.36 -29.10
C HIS A 230 -4.19 -2.48 -28.21
N ASP A 231 -3.88 -3.63 -28.82
CA ASP A 231 -3.34 -4.79 -28.12
C ASP A 231 -1.93 -4.49 -27.56
N ASN A 232 -1.10 -3.75 -28.30
CA ASN A 232 0.22 -3.31 -27.83
C ASN A 232 0.13 -2.33 -26.65
N ILE A 233 -0.82 -1.38 -26.68
CA ILE A 233 -1.00 -0.48 -25.55
C ILE A 233 -1.50 -1.25 -24.33
N ASN A 234 -2.34 -2.27 -24.50
CA ASN A 234 -2.74 -3.13 -23.38
C ASN A 234 -1.57 -3.91 -22.81
N SER A 235 -0.71 -4.47 -23.66
CA SER A 235 0.49 -5.20 -23.20
C SER A 235 1.50 -4.31 -22.47
N TYR A 236 1.50 -2.99 -22.72
CA TYR A 236 2.34 -2.00 -22.02
C TYR A 236 1.90 -1.72 -20.57
N THR A 237 0.67 -2.11 -20.20
CA THR A 237 0.09 -1.82 -18.88
C THR A 237 0.99 -2.14 -17.69
N PRO A 238 1.66 -3.31 -17.60
CA PRO A 238 2.55 -3.62 -16.48
C PRO A 238 3.72 -2.64 -16.34
N LEU A 239 4.39 -2.30 -17.45
CA LEU A 239 5.50 -1.35 -17.45
C LEU A 239 5.03 0.04 -16.98
N ARG A 240 3.90 0.51 -17.51
CA ARG A 240 3.26 1.76 -17.06
C ARG A 240 2.91 1.75 -15.58
N ASN A 241 2.47 0.61 -15.04
CA ASN A 241 2.20 0.48 -13.60
C ASN A 241 3.48 0.57 -12.77
N ASP A 242 4.59 0.02 -13.24
CA ASP A 242 5.89 0.20 -12.59
C ASP A 242 6.33 1.66 -12.56
N TYR A 243 6.11 2.42 -13.64
CA TYR A 243 6.33 3.88 -13.69
C TYR A 243 5.54 4.61 -12.61
N ILE A 244 4.23 4.39 -12.55
CA ILE A 244 3.33 5.05 -11.59
C ILE A 244 3.71 4.68 -10.16
N ASN A 245 4.00 3.41 -9.90
CA ASN A 245 4.41 2.94 -8.58
C ASN A 245 5.75 3.53 -8.16
N PHE A 246 6.70 3.66 -9.08
CA PHE A 246 7.98 4.31 -8.83
C PHE A 246 7.79 5.79 -8.48
N LEU A 247 6.99 6.54 -9.25
CA LEU A 247 6.70 7.94 -8.97
C LEU A 247 6.05 8.14 -7.59
N ASP A 248 5.06 7.30 -7.26
CA ASP A 248 4.36 7.38 -5.98
C ASP A 248 5.32 7.15 -4.80
N LYS A 249 6.22 6.16 -4.92
CA LYS A 249 7.27 5.91 -3.92
C LYS A 249 8.29 7.05 -3.85
N LEU A 250 8.75 7.55 -4.98
CA LEU A 250 9.70 8.66 -5.08
C LEU A 250 9.15 9.90 -4.36
N PHE A 251 7.92 10.30 -4.67
CA PHE A 251 7.32 11.49 -4.08
C PHE A 251 7.00 11.32 -2.60
N LYS A 252 6.60 10.12 -2.16
CA LYS A 252 6.39 9.82 -0.72
C LYS A 252 7.67 9.76 0.09
N SER A 253 8.83 9.56 -0.53
CA SER A 253 10.10 9.49 0.19
C SER A 253 10.54 10.80 0.84
N GLU A 254 9.97 11.94 0.40
CA GLU A 254 10.36 13.30 0.81
C GLU A 254 11.85 13.66 0.58
N LEU A 255 12.59 12.82 -0.15
CA LEU A 255 13.98 13.10 -0.52
C LEU A 255 14.03 14.10 -1.67
N ASP A 256 14.94 15.05 -1.57
CA ASP A 256 15.28 15.94 -2.69
C ASP A 256 15.98 15.15 -3.79
N PHE A 257 15.55 15.36 -5.03
CA PHE A 257 16.15 14.78 -6.23
C PHE A 257 16.29 15.82 -7.33
N ASP A 258 17.15 15.52 -8.29
CA ASP A 258 17.47 16.37 -9.42
C ASP A 258 16.36 16.25 -10.50
N ILE A 259 15.57 17.33 -10.66
CA ILE A 259 14.43 17.38 -11.57
C ILE A 259 14.87 17.33 -13.03
N ASP A 260 16.10 17.77 -13.36
CA ASP A 260 16.65 17.70 -14.72
C ASP A 260 16.70 16.26 -15.25
N ILE A 261 16.69 15.26 -14.36
CA ILE A 261 16.62 13.87 -14.76
C ILE A 261 15.27 13.57 -15.44
N PHE A 262 14.16 14.12 -14.94
CA PHE A 262 12.85 14.02 -15.58
C PHE A 262 12.78 14.83 -16.87
N ILE A 263 13.32 16.04 -16.88
CA ILE A 263 13.35 16.89 -18.09
C ILE A 263 14.05 16.15 -19.22
N LYS A 264 15.26 15.63 -18.98
CA LYS A 264 16.02 14.83 -19.96
C LYS A 264 15.32 13.54 -20.37
N PHE A 265 14.57 12.92 -19.47
CA PHE A 265 13.76 11.75 -19.82
C PHE A 265 12.65 12.14 -20.80
N PHE A 266 11.88 13.19 -20.51
CA PHE A 266 10.83 13.68 -21.41
C PHE A 266 11.39 14.17 -22.76
N GLU A 267 12.56 14.81 -22.78
CA GLU A 267 13.23 15.24 -24.01
C GLU A 267 13.54 14.09 -24.98
N LYS A 268 13.84 12.89 -24.44
CA LYS A 268 14.17 11.70 -25.23
C LYS A 268 12.93 10.97 -25.76
N LEU A 269 11.79 11.09 -25.10
CA LEU A 269 10.58 10.35 -25.44
C LEU A 269 10.14 10.49 -26.92
N PRO A 270 10.16 11.69 -27.53
CA PRO A 270 9.77 11.86 -28.93
C PRO A 270 10.58 11.04 -29.94
N ILE A 271 11.82 10.61 -29.62
CA ILE A 271 12.61 9.72 -30.48
C ILE A 271 11.84 8.44 -30.83
N LEU A 272 11.00 7.94 -29.92
CA LEU A 272 10.21 6.73 -30.12
C LEU A 272 9.10 6.90 -31.16
N LYS A 273 8.78 8.14 -31.55
CA LYS A 273 7.82 8.45 -32.62
C LYS A 273 8.41 8.32 -34.03
N ASP A 274 9.69 7.94 -34.12
CA ASP A 274 10.44 7.75 -35.36
C ASP A 274 10.92 6.28 -35.52
N PRO A 275 11.25 5.84 -36.74
CA PRO A 275 11.87 4.54 -36.97
C PRO A 275 13.20 4.37 -36.23
N GLN A 276 13.30 3.27 -35.50
CA GLN A 276 14.53 2.86 -34.83
C GLN A 276 15.48 2.05 -35.74
N ASP A 277 15.02 1.71 -36.94
CA ASP A 277 15.80 1.05 -37.98
C ASP A 277 16.31 2.04 -39.05
N ASN A 278 16.95 1.50 -40.09
CA ASN A 278 17.53 2.28 -41.20
C ASN A 278 16.56 2.39 -42.40
N ARG A 279 15.24 2.27 -42.18
CA ARG A 279 14.28 2.36 -43.29
C ARG A 279 14.14 3.80 -43.79
N SER A 280 13.87 3.93 -45.09
CA SER A 280 13.76 5.23 -45.78
C SER A 280 12.33 5.73 -45.96
N SER A 281 11.33 4.91 -45.65
CA SER A 281 9.91 5.26 -45.77
C SER A 281 9.10 4.59 -44.65
N TRP A 282 8.17 5.35 -44.08
CA TRP A 282 7.25 4.92 -43.04
C TRP A 282 6.03 5.84 -43.02
N SER A 283 4.92 5.34 -42.46
CA SER A 283 3.78 6.15 -42.11
C SER A 283 3.92 6.66 -40.67
N PRO A 284 3.62 7.94 -40.38
CA PRO A 284 3.64 8.46 -39.01
C PRO A 284 2.78 7.64 -38.06
N SER A 285 1.62 7.14 -38.52
CA SER A 285 0.69 6.34 -37.70
C SER A 285 1.30 5.06 -37.13
N GLU A 286 2.38 4.52 -37.72
CA GLU A 286 3.05 3.31 -37.22
C GLU A 286 3.57 3.45 -35.79
N PHE A 287 3.71 4.69 -35.30
CA PHE A 287 4.18 5.03 -33.96
C PHE A 287 3.06 5.58 -33.05
N ASP A 288 1.79 5.34 -33.40
CA ASP A 288 0.64 5.82 -32.64
C ASP A 288 0.57 5.25 -31.20
N ASN A 289 1.09 4.03 -30.99
CA ASN A 289 1.26 3.48 -29.65
C ASN A 289 2.21 4.34 -28.81
N PHE A 290 3.34 4.80 -29.36
CA PHE A 290 4.27 5.68 -28.67
C PHE A 290 3.68 7.07 -28.43
N ARG A 291 2.93 7.62 -29.40
CA ARG A 291 2.16 8.86 -29.17
C ARG A 291 1.25 8.74 -27.95
N PHE A 292 0.52 7.63 -27.85
CA PHE A 292 -0.31 7.35 -26.69
C PHE A 292 0.53 7.27 -25.40
N PHE A 293 1.62 6.49 -25.39
CA PHE A 293 2.47 6.31 -24.21
C PHE A 293 3.02 7.63 -23.70
N ILE A 294 3.48 8.51 -24.58
CA ILE A 294 4.07 9.80 -24.21
C ILE A 294 3.03 10.70 -23.54
N HIS A 295 1.83 10.80 -24.12
CA HIS A 295 0.75 11.56 -23.52
C HIS A 295 0.33 10.96 -22.16
N GLU A 296 0.15 9.64 -22.11
CA GLU A 296 -0.24 8.90 -20.91
C GLU A 296 0.80 9.08 -19.79
N LEU A 297 2.10 9.01 -20.11
CA LEU A 297 3.19 9.17 -19.13
C LEU A 297 3.24 10.58 -18.55
N PHE A 298 3.10 11.62 -19.37
CA PHE A 298 3.10 12.99 -18.87
C PHE A 298 1.86 13.24 -17.99
N LEU A 299 0.69 12.76 -18.41
CA LEU A 299 -0.54 12.86 -17.64
C LEU A 299 -0.42 12.16 -16.28
N TYR A 300 0.06 10.91 -16.23
CA TYR A 300 0.27 10.21 -14.97
C TYR A 300 1.34 10.85 -14.09
N THR A 301 2.38 11.45 -14.68
CA THR A 301 3.39 12.20 -13.93
C THR A 301 2.77 13.35 -13.16
N VAL A 302 1.96 14.16 -13.85
CA VAL A 302 1.24 15.29 -13.22
C VAL A 302 0.24 14.77 -12.19
N ALA A 303 -0.52 13.71 -12.49
CA ALA A 303 -1.50 13.16 -11.57
C ALA A 303 -0.87 12.68 -10.26
N VAL A 304 0.21 11.88 -10.33
CA VAL A 304 0.90 11.36 -9.16
C VAL A 304 1.58 12.48 -8.37
N ALA A 305 2.12 13.50 -9.05
CA ALA A 305 2.72 14.68 -8.41
C ALA A 305 1.67 15.52 -7.66
N LEU A 306 0.53 15.83 -8.29
CA LEU A 306 -0.56 16.58 -7.67
C LEU A 306 -1.14 15.85 -6.46
N LYS A 307 -1.38 14.53 -6.60
CA LYS A 307 -1.85 13.67 -5.51
C LYS A 307 -0.92 13.67 -4.29
N ASN A 308 0.39 13.78 -4.52
CA ASN A 308 1.41 13.84 -3.46
C ASN A 308 1.83 15.28 -3.09
N GLU A 309 1.03 16.29 -3.46
CA GLU A 309 1.28 17.72 -3.21
C GLU A 309 2.68 18.22 -3.67
N LYS A 310 3.27 17.62 -4.71
CA LYS A 310 4.58 18.01 -5.26
C LYS A 310 4.47 19.18 -6.23
N TYR A 311 3.91 20.29 -5.76
CA TYR A 311 3.62 21.47 -6.60
C TYR A 311 4.86 22.12 -7.21
N LYS A 312 5.99 22.13 -6.50
CA LYS A 312 7.27 22.60 -7.04
C LYS A 312 7.74 21.75 -8.22
N PHE A 313 7.57 20.44 -8.14
CA PHE A 313 7.90 19.55 -9.26
C PHE A 313 6.98 19.81 -10.47
N VAL A 314 5.68 20.00 -10.23
CA VAL A 314 4.70 20.35 -11.28
C VAL A 314 5.03 21.68 -11.95
N GLU A 315 5.40 22.70 -11.17
CA GLU A 315 5.92 23.97 -11.69
C GLU A 315 7.11 23.74 -12.64
N GLU A 316 8.15 23.05 -12.16
CA GLU A 316 9.39 22.87 -12.91
C GLU A 316 9.13 22.16 -14.26
N ILE A 317 8.32 21.11 -14.29
CA ILE A 317 7.99 20.42 -15.55
C ILE A 317 7.12 21.25 -16.49
N PHE A 318 6.31 22.19 -15.99
CA PHE A 318 5.51 23.08 -16.84
C PHE A 318 6.31 24.26 -17.38
N TYR A 319 7.26 24.76 -16.62
CA TYR A 319 8.01 25.98 -16.94
C TYR A 319 9.43 25.76 -17.46
N SER A 320 9.96 24.53 -17.40
CA SER A 320 11.23 24.18 -18.04
C SER A 320 11.19 24.37 -19.56
N GLY A 321 12.33 24.80 -20.10
CA GLY A 321 12.60 24.74 -21.53
C GLY A 321 13.12 23.36 -21.90
N TYR A 322 12.40 22.65 -22.76
CA TYR A 322 12.76 21.33 -23.24
C TYR A 322 13.51 21.41 -24.56
N PHE A 323 14.57 20.63 -24.70
CA PHE A 323 15.30 20.41 -25.94
C PHE A 323 14.99 19.01 -26.48
N PHE A 324 13.80 18.86 -27.06
CA PHE A 324 13.35 17.57 -27.55
C PHE A 324 14.28 17.01 -28.62
N GLN A 325 14.57 15.71 -28.49
CA GLN A 325 15.43 14.99 -29.41
C GLN A 325 14.54 14.37 -30.48
N GLY A 326 14.73 14.79 -31.73
CA GLY A 326 14.08 14.17 -32.91
C GLY A 326 15.14 13.66 -33.88
N LYS A 327 14.91 12.51 -34.51
CA LYS A 327 15.88 11.95 -35.49
C LYS A 327 16.03 12.86 -36.72
N TYR A 328 14.99 13.64 -37.01
CA TYR A 328 14.88 14.56 -38.14
C TYR A 328 14.53 16.00 -37.73
N ASP A 329 14.51 16.30 -36.44
CA ASP A 329 14.18 17.65 -35.95
C ASP A 329 15.45 18.50 -35.85
N TYR A 330 15.42 19.66 -36.52
CA TYR A 330 16.53 20.62 -36.57
C TYR A 330 16.29 21.83 -35.67
N LYS A 331 15.15 21.90 -34.96
CA LYS A 331 14.86 23.00 -34.05
C LYS A 331 15.84 22.97 -32.87
N LYS A 332 16.65 24.03 -32.75
CA LYS A 332 17.59 24.24 -31.62
C LYS A 332 16.99 25.14 -30.53
N GLU A 333 15.71 25.45 -30.62
CA GLU A 333 15.04 26.37 -29.72
C GLU A 333 14.40 25.60 -28.56
N ALA A 334 14.35 26.24 -27.39
CA ALA A 334 13.68 25.67 -26.23
C ALA A 334 12.17 25.58 -26.50
N GLN A 335 11.63 24.36 -26.42
CA GLN A 335 10.21 24.05 -26.52
C GLN A 335 9.59 23.89 -25.13
N ARG A 336 8.27 23.73 -25.09
CA ARG A 336 7.49 23.57 -23.84
C ARG A 336 6.78 22.22 -23.82
N PHE A 337 6.14 21.90 -22.70
CA PHE A 337 5.47 20.60 -22.50
C PHE A 337 4.35 20.30 -23.51
N GLU A 338 3.88 21.26 -24.31
CA GLU A 338 2.86 21.03 -25.35
C GLU A 338 3.31 20.01 -26.40
N GLU A 339 4.61 19.82 -26.64
CA GLU A 339 5.12 18.80 -27.56
C GLU A 339 4.88 17.36 -27.05
N LEU A 340 4.61 17.20 -25.76
CA LEU A 340 4.20 15.94 -25.13
C LEU A 340 2.69 15.68 -25.29
N TYR A 341 1.91 16.67 -25.74
CA TYR A 341 0.51 16.47 -26.13
C TYR A 341 0.43 15.68 -27.44
N ASN A 342 -0.08 14.45 -27.37
CA ASN A 342 -0.22 13.58 -28.53
C ASN A 342 -1.63 12.98 -28.55
N TYR A 343 -2.40 13.27 -29.59
CA TYR A 343 -3.71 12.64 -29.85
C TYR A 343 -3.57 11.54 -30.88
N VAL A 344 -4.28 10.42 -30.69
CA VAL A 344 -4.18 9.23 -31.52
C VAL A 344 -5.51 8.96 -32.22
N GLU A 345 -5.64 9.45 -33.45
CA GLU A 345 -6.89 9.44 -34.23
C GLU A 345 -7.31 8.03 -34.67
N ILE A 346 -6.36 7.10 -34.86
CA ILE A 346 -6.68 5.74 -35.32
C ILE A 346 -7.65 4.99 -34.39
N PHE A 347 -7.68 5.37 -33.11
CA PHE A 347 -8.64 4.84 -32.14
C PHE A 347 -10.09 5.23 -32.43
N ASP A 348 -10.34 6.41 -32.98
CA ASP A 348 -11.69 6.88 -33.30
C ASP A 348 -12.37 5.95 -34.30
N GLN A 349 -11.63 5.54 -35.31
CA GLN A 349 -12.12 4.64 -36.34
C GLN A 349 -12.26 3.20 -35.80
N PHE A 350 -11.26 2.71 -35.07
CA PHE A 350 -11.26 1.35 -34.52
C PHE A 350 -12.36 1.13 -33.46
N TYR A 351 -12.50 2.05 -32.50
CA TYR A 351 -13.51 1.91 -31.42
C TYR A 351 -14.93 2.00 -31.97
N LYS A 352 -15.18 2.91 -32.91
CA LYS A 352 -16.49 3.08 -33.53
C LYS A 352 -16.95 1.79 -34.21
N GLN A 353 -16.07 1.13 -34.96
CA GLN A 353 -16.38 -0.12 -35.65
C GLN A 353 -16.48 -1.31 -34.68
N THR A 354 -15.63 -1.37 -33.65
CA THR A 354 -15.59 -2.50 -32.72
C THR A 354 -16.77 -2.52 -31.74
N TYR A 355 -17.11 -1.37 -31.18
CA TYR A 355 -18.09 -1.29 -30.08
C TYR A 355 -19.45 -0.75 -30.52
N SER A 356 -19.59 -0.31 -31.78
CA SER A 356 -20.84 0.26 -32.33
C SER A 356 -21.42 1.38 -31.46
N LYS A 357 -20.55 2.14 -30.77
CA LYS A 357 -20.90 3.25 -29.87
C LYS A 357 -20.03 4.45 -30.23
N ASP A 358 -20.63 5.63 -30.27
CA ASP A 358 -19.90 6.88 -30.39
C ASP A 358 -19.32 7.24 -29.01
N TYR A 359 -18.00 7.12 -28.87
CA TYR A 359 -17.26 7.63 -27.72
C TYR A 359 -16.84 9.07 -28.01
N PHE A 360 -16.92 9.96 -27.01
CA PHE A 360 -16.37 11.30 -27.14
C PHE A 360 -14.84 11.28 -27.28
N SER A 361 -14.18 10.37 -26.55
CA SER A 361 -12.76 10.09 -26.69
C SER A 361 -12.46 8.63 -26.38
N PRO A 362 -12.21 7.80 -27.41
CA PRO A 362 -11.68 6.44 -27.26
C PRO A 362 -10.34 6.39 -26.50
N MET A 363 -9.47 7.37 -26.76
CA MET A 363 -8.18 7.46 -26.08
C MET A 363 -8.38 7.64 -24.56
N ALA A 364 -9.26 8.55 -24.14
CA ALA A 364 -9.58 8.74 -22.73
C ALA A 364 -10.31 7.53 -22.12
N ASP A 365 -11.22 6.88 -22.86
CA ASP A 365 -11.88 5.64 -22.41
C ASP A 365 -10.85 4.55 -22.08
N LEU A 366 -9.84 4.38 -22.95
CA LEU A 366 -8.79 3.38 -22.76
C LEU A 366 -7.87 3.71 -21.58
N ILE A 367 -7.51 4.99 -21.37
CA ILE A 367 -6.76 5.42 -20.18
C ILE A 367 -7.54 5.09 -18.91
N ILE A 368 -8.83 5.42 -18.88
CA ILE A 368 -9.69 5.26 -17.69
C ILE A 368 -10.00 3.79 -17.39
N LYS A 369 -10.25 2.95 -18.40
CA LYS A 369 -10.51 1.52 -18.20
C LYS A 369 -9.32 0.77 -17.62
N ARG A 370 -8.11 1.30 -17.79
CA ARG A 370 -6.88 0.69 -17.32
C ARG A 370 -6.26 1.45 -16.15
N LEU A 371 -7.05 2.24 -15.45
CA LEU A 371 -6.62 2.97 -14.27
C LEU A 371 -5.98 2.01 -13.25
N PRO A 372 -4.77 2.29 -12.73
CA PRO A 372 -4.19 1.46 -11.68
C PRO A 372 -4.96 1.63 -10.36
N GLU A 373 -4.91 0.62 -9.48
CA GLU A 373 -5.54 0.69 -8.15
C GLU A 373 -5.02 1.84 -7.27
N SER A 374 -3.83 2.35 -7.57
CA SER A 374 -3.20 3.44 -6.82
C SER A 374 -3.77 4.82 -7.15
N LEU A 375 -4.56 4.98 -8.21
CA LEU A 375 -5.13 6.27 -8.62
C LEU A 375 -6.64 6.18 -8.73
N THR A 376 -7.31 7.32 -8.63
CA THR A 376 -8.75 7.47 -8.84
C THR A 376 -9.03 8.13 -10.18
N LEU A 377 -10.27 8.02 -10.67
CA LEU A 377 -10.72 8.73 -11.86
C LEU A 377 -10.52 10.25 -11.72
N ASP A 378 -10.81 10.79 -10.53
CA ASP A 378 -10.68 12.22 -10.25
C ASP A 378 -9.21 12.68 -10.29
N ASP A 379 -8.25 11.85 -9.87
CA ASP A 379 -6.82 12.18 -9.95
C ASP A 379 -6.40 12.46 -11.41
N ILE A 380 -6.88 11.62 -12.35
CA ILE A 380 -6.54 11.74 -13.77
C ILE A 380 -7.28 12.90 -14.42
N VAL A 381 -8.58 13.02 -14.19
CA VAL A 381 -9.40 14.11 -14.75
C VAL A 381 -8.91 15.46 -14.26
N ASN A 382 -8.57 15.58 -12.98
CA ASN A 382 -8.04 16.83 -12.42
C ASN A 382 -6.65 17.14 -12.98
N ALA A 383 -5.76 16.15 -13.13
CA ALA A 383 -4.44 16.37 -13.72
C ALA A 383 -4.55 16.88 -15.16
N ASP A 384 -5.36 16.24 -15.99
CA ASP A 384 -5.57 16.60 -17.39
C ASP A 384 -6.11 18.04 -17.52
N LEU A 385 -7.06 18.39 -16.66
CA LEU A 385 -7.61 19.75 -16.58
C LEU A 385 -6.58 20.77 -16.07
N VAL A 386 -5.76 20.44 -15.07
CA VAL A 386 -4.68 21.34 -14.62
C VAL A 386 -3.72 21.63 -15.78
N ILE A 387 -3.27 20.60 -16.51
CA ILE A 387 -2.38 20.79 -17.66
C ILE A 387 -3.05 21.70 -18.70
N HIS A 388 -4.34 21.46 -19.02
CA HIS A 388 -5.10 22.31 -19.92
C HIS A 388 -5.16 23.77 -19.47
N TYR A 389 -5.48 24.03 -18.19
CA TYR A 389 -5.63 25.40 -17.70
C TYR A 389 -4.30 26.15 -17.70
N ILE A 390 -3.20 25.50 -17.30
CA ILE A 390 -1.88 26.11 -17.35
C ILE A 390 -1.46 26.33 -18.80
N ALA A 391 -1.66 25.36 -19.68
CA ALA A 391 -1.40 25.53 -21.11
C ALA A 391 -2.18 26.74 -21.67
N SER A 392 -3.47 26.86 -21.36
CA SER A 392 -4.31 27.97 -21.82
C SER A 392 -3.84 29.32 -21.30
N LEU A 393 -3.40 29.41 -20.04
CA LEU A 393 -2.88 30.66 -19.46
C LEU A 393 -1.53 31.08 -20.07
N GLU A 394 -0.76 30.12 -20.54
CA GLU A 394 0.56 30.33 -21.17
C GLU A 394 0.49 30.36 -22.71
N ASN A 395 -0.72 30.38 -23.30
CA ASN A 395 -0.95 30.31 -24.75
C ASN A 395 -0.37 29.07 -25.45
N LEU A 396 -0.30 27.95 -24.73
CA LEU A 396 0.13 26.64 -25.22
C LEU A 396 -1.08 25.74 -25.54
N ARG A 397 -0.84 24.67 -26.30
CA ARG A 397 -1.89 23.70 -26.66
C ARG A 397 -1.87 22.47 -25.74
N TRP A 398 -2.98 22.24 -25.05
CA TRP A 398 -3.33 20.96 -24.44
C TRP A 398 -4.86 20.83 -24.38
N PHE A 399 -5.43 19.79 -24.97
CA PHE A 399 -6.88 19.54 -24.89
C PHE A 399 -7.15 18.42 -23.88
N PRO A 400 -7.98 18.64 -22.84
CA PRO A 400 -8.09 17.72 -21.72
C PRO A 400 -9.04 16.56 -22.05
N ILE A 401 -8.59 15.54 -22.76
CA ILE A 401 -9.44 14.47 -23.33
C ILE A 401 -10.31 13.73 -22.30
N THR A 402 -9.95 13.75 -21.01
CA THR A 402 -10.63 13.02 -19.94
C THR A 402 -11.82 13.77 -19.30
N TYR A 403 -12.00 15.06 -19.61
CA TYR A 403 -12.97 15.92 -18.91
C TYR A 403 -14.43 15.40 -18.94
N VAL A 404 -14.80 14.67 -20.00
CA VAL A 404 -16.15 14.10 -20.21
C VAL A 404 -16.50 12.97 -19.25
N TYR A 405 -15.52 12.42 -18.54
CA TYR A 405 -15.73 11.36 -17.54
C TYR A 405 -15.88 11.90 -16.12
N ARG A 406 -15.90 13.22 -15.95
CA ARG A 406 -16.09 13.85 -14.66
C ARG A 406 -17.45 13.46 -14.05
N THR A 407 -17.45 13.01 -12.81
CA THR A 407 -18.69 12.73 -12.08
C THR A 407 -19.37 14.05 -11.65
N ARG A 408 -20.70 14.15 -11.84
CA ARG A 408 -21.46 15.40 -11.61
C ARG A 408 -21.45 15.88 -10.14
N ASP A 409 -21.26 14.98 -9.18
CA ASP A 409 -21.46 15.26 -7.75
C ASP A 409 -20.17 15.55 -6.95
N ASN A 410 -18.97 15.32 -7.50
CA ASN A 410 -17.70 15.39 -6.76
C ASN A 410 -16.73 16.48 -7.25
N GLY A 411 -17.19 17.41 -8.10
CA GLY A 411 -16.37 18.38 -8.82
C GLY A 411 -15.68 19.48 -8.00
N LYS A 412 -15.25 19.23 -6.76
CA LYS A 412 -14.37 20.16 -6.06
C LYS A 412 -12.96 20.00 -6.62
N PHE A 413 -12.61 20.88 -7.54
CA PHE A 413 -11.23 21.04 -7.99
C PHE A 413 -10.42 21.58 -6.82
N GLU A 414 -9.95 20.68 -5.94
CA GLU A 414 -9.50 21.03 -4.60
C GLU A 414 -8.35 22.05 -4.63
N ILE A 415 -7.44 21.90 -5.59
CA ILE A 415 -6.35 22.84 -5.83
C ILE A 415 -6.83 24.27 -6.10
N PHE A 416 -7.97 24.46 -6.77
CA PHE A 416 -8.54 25.77 -7.09
C PHE A 416 -9.47 26.28 -5.99
N ASN A 417 -10.34 25.42 -5.45
CA ASN A 417 -11.28 25.81 -4.40
C ASN A 417 -10.56 26.24 -3.12
N ARG A 418 -9.39 25.67 -2.84
CA ARG A 418 -8.57 26.04 -1.68
C ARG A 418 -7.79 27.34 -1.88
N LEU A 419 -7.79 27.96 -3.07
CA LEU A 419 -7.15 29.27 -3.31
C LEU A 419 -7.71 30.40 -2.46
N VAL A 420 -8.88 30.21 -1.84
CA VAL A 420 -9.40 31.12 -0.81
C VAL A 420 -8.43 31.26 0.39
N SER A 421 -7.62 30.24 0.68
CA SER A 421 -6.63 30.25 1.76
C SER A 421 -5.28 30.80 1.28
N VAL A 422 -4.72 31.78 1.99
CA VAL A 422 -3.37 32.31 1.77
C VAL A 422 -2.33 31.21 1.90
N ARG A 423 -2.43 30.36 2.95
CA ARG A 423 -1.53 29.23 3.13
C ARG A 423 -1.52 28.28 1.93
N HIS A 424 -2.68 28.00 1.34
CA HIS A 424 -2.77 27.15 0.15
C HIS A 424 -2.25 27.87 -1.09
N PHE A 425 -2.61 29.15 -1.28
CA PHE A 425 -2.07 29.98 -2.35
C PHE A 425 -0.54 29.95 -2.37
N GLU A 426 0.12 30.15 -1.22
CA GLU A 426 1.58 30.11 -1.12
C GLU A 426 2.19 28.76 -1.57
N LYS A 427 1.47 27.65 -1.41
CA LYS A 427 1.92 26.32 -1.88
C LYS A 427 1.86 26.17 -3.40
N VAL A 428 0.88 26.79 -4.06
CA VAL A 428 0.52 26.50 -5.47
C VAL A 428 0.76 27.67 -6.42
N LYS A 429 1.05 28.87 -5.92
CA LYS A 429 1.17 30.10 -6.73
C LYS A 429 2.12 29.95 -7.92
N ASN A 430 3.22 29.22 -7.75
CA ASN A 430 4.20 29.05 -8.82
C ASN A 430 3.68 28.21 -10.00
N ILE A 431 2.70 27.32 -9.79
CA ILE A 431 2.05 26.59 -10.89
C ILE A 431 1.39 27.56 -11.86
N PHE A 432 0.90 28.70 -11.36
CA PHE A 432 0.31 29.76 -12.17
C PHE A 432 1.33 30.81 -12.64
N ASN A 433 2.62 30.63 -12.34
CA ASN A 433 3.68 31.59 -12.64
C ASN A 433 3.40 33.01 -12.10
N VAL A 434 3.06 33.06 -10.80
CA VAL A 434 2.76 34.30 -10.07
C VAL A 434 3.32 34.25 -8.65
N ASN A 435 3.67 35.40 -8.10
CA ASN A 435 4.25 35.55 -6.76
C ASN A 435 3.26 36.07 -5.72
N THR A 436 2.22 36.81 -6.17
CA THR A 436 1.26 37.49 -5.30
C THR A 436 -0.18 37.15 -5.68
N VAL A 437 -1.09 37.26 -4.71
CA VAL A 437 -2.54 37.07 -4.95
C VAL A 437 -3.03 38.01 -6.04
N LYS A 438 -2.54 39.26 -6.05
CA LYS A 438 -2.92 40.27 -7.03
C LYS A 438 -2.51 39.88 -8.45
N GLU A 439 -1.29 39.37 -8.63
CA GLU A 439 -0.84 38.84 -9.93
C GLU A 439 -1.73 37.70 -10.44
N LEU A 440 -2.17 36.79 -9.57
CA LEU A 440 -3.10 35.72 -9.96
C LEU A 440 -4.46 36.29 -10.39
N GLN A 441 -4.99 37.24 -9.62
CA GLN A 441 -6.26 37.90 -9.94
C GLN A 441 -6.19 38.61 -11.29
N ASP A 442 -5.13 39.38 -11.52
CA ASP A 442 -4.94 40.14 -12.76
C ASP A 442 -4.77 39.19 -13.96
N LYS A 443 -4.05 38.08 -13.79
CA LYS A 443 -3.89 37.04 -14.82
C LYS A 443 -5.22 36.37 -15.19
N LEU A 444 -6.07 36.07 -14.20
CA LEU A 444 -7.41 35.48 -14.45
C LEU A 444 -8.38 36.48 -15.10
N LEU A 445 -8.34 37.75 -14.68
CA LEU A 445 -9.14 38.82 -15.30
C LEU A 445 -8.72 39.06 -16.75
N ALA A 446 -7.42 39.11 -17.04
CA ALA A 446 -6.92 39.23 -18.41
C ALA A 446 -7.35 38.05 -19.28
N ALA A 447 -7.34 36.82 -18.74
CA ALA A 447 -7.85 35.64 -19.43
C ALA A 447 -9.36 35.72 -19.69
N GLN A 448 -10.15 36.25 -18.75
CA GLN A 448 -11.58 36.49 -18.91
C GLN A 448 -11.88 37.52 -20.00
N GLU A 449 -11.14 38.63 -20.04
CA GLU A 449 -11.32 39.69 -21.04
C GLU A 449 -10.93 39.22 -22.46
N ALA A 450 -9.90 38.37 -22.57
CA ALA A 450 -9.45 37.82 -23.84
C ALA A 450 -10.40 36.73 -24.41
N ASP A 451 -11.20 36.09 -23.56
CA ASP A 451 -12.05 34.96 -23.95
C ASP A 451 -13.37 35.39 -24.58
N LYS A 452 -13.40 35.38 -25.91
CA LYS A 452 -14.58 35.73 -26.71
C LYS A 452 -15.61 34.60 -26.81
N ASN A 453 -15.27 33.36 -26.44
CA ASN A 453 -16.18 32.22 -26.52
C ASN A 453 -15.91 31.21 -25.39
N PRO A 454 -16.47 31.46 -24.19
CA PRO A 454 -16.23 30.64 -23.01
C PRO A 454 -16.61 29.17 -23.12
N ASP A 455 -17.52 28.81 -24.04
CA ASP A 455 -18.04 27.46 -24.20
C ASP A 455 -17.42 26.73 -25.40
N ARG A 456 -16.31 27.24 -25.95
CA ARG A 456 -15.65 26.70 -27.15
C ARG A 456 -14.92 25.38 -26.92
N ILE A 457 -14.47 25.11 -25.69
CA ILE A 457 -13.64 23.94 -25.41
C ILE A 457 -14.53 22.76 -25.03
N GLY A 458 -14.65 21.81 -25.94
CA GLY A 458 -15.28 20.53 -25.69
C GLY A 458 -15.52 19.73 -26.97
N TYR A 459 -15.93 18.48 -26.82
CA TYR A 459 -16.26 17.60 -27.94
C TYR A 459 -17.54 18.05 -28.63
N SER A 460 -17.55 17.97 -29.96
CA SER A 460 -18.76 18.13 -30.76
C SER A 460 -19.85 17.19 -30.24
N HIS A 461 -21.07 17.70 -30.08
CA HIS A 461 -22.23 16.97 -29.54
C HIS A 461 -22.15 16.52 -28.06
N SER A 462 -21.09 16.86 -27.32
CA SER A 462 -21.09 16.75 -25.86
C SER A 462 -21.91 17.88 -25.22
N PHE A 463 -22.79 17.52 -24.28
CA PHE A 463 -23.44 18.51 -23.40
C PHE A 463 -22.44 19.13 -22.42
N ASP A 464 -21.43 18.36 -22.01
CA ASP A 464 -20.40 18.83 -21.10
C ASP A 464 -19.31 19.61 -21.86
N ARG A 465 -18.91 20.73 -21.27
CA ARG A 465 -17.85 21.64 -21.75
C ARG A 465 -16.78 21.82 -20.68
N VAL A 466 -15.57 22.15 -21.11
CA VAL A 466 -14.51 22.54 -20.19
C VAL A 466 -14.78 23.96 -19.73
N ILE A 467 -15.11 24.11 -18.45
CA ILE A 467 -15.36 25.41 -17.83
C ILE A 467 -14.04 26.19 -17.81
N PRO A 468 -13.97 27.43 -18.32
CA PRO A 468 -12.75 28.24 -18.24
C PRO A 468 -12.30 28.46 -16.80
N ILE A 469 -10.98 28.50 -16.58
CA ILE A 469 -10.39 28.61 -15.23
C ILE A 469 -10.90 29.82 -14.43
N TYR A 470 -11.08 30.97 -15.08
CA TYR A 470 -11.57 32.19 -14.45
C TYR A 470 -13.04 32.09 -13.98
N LYS A 471 -13.82 31.10 -14.47
CA LYS A 471 -15.18 30.79 -13.96
C LYS A 471 -15.16 29.73 -12.86
N LEU A 472 -14.08 28.96 -12.75
CA LEU A 472 -13.91 27.96 -11.69
C LEU A 472 -13.39 28.55 -10.39
N ILE A 473 -12.63 29.64 -10.47
CA ILE A 473 -12.03 30.32 -9.32
C ILE A 473 -12.85 31.56 -9.02
N GLU A 474 -13.32 31.69 -7.78
CA GLU A 474 -13.89 32.95 -7.28
C GLU A 474 -12.76 33.98 -7.08
N ILE A 475 -12.46 34.76 -8.13
CA ILE A 475 -11.29 35.66 -8.22
C ILE A 475 -11.16 36.58 -7.00
N GLU A 476 -12.28 37.16 -6.55
CA GLU A 476 -12.33 38.08 -5.41
C GLU A 476 -12.01 37.42 -4.07
N LYS A 477 -12.18 36.09 -3.96
CA LYS A 477 -11.97 35.34 -2.72
C LYS A 477 -10.55 34.80 -2.56
N ILE A 478 -9.70 34.89 -3.58
CA ILE A 478 -8.33 34.35 -3.53
C ILE A 478 -7.58 35.00 -2.35
N GLY A 479 -6.99 34.18 -1.47
CA GLY A 479 -6.20 34.63 -0.33
C GLY A 479 -6.97 35.47 0.71
N THR A 480 -8.30 35.34 0.80
CA THR A 480 -9.11 36.07 1.78
C THR A 480 -9.16 35.41 3.16
N ILE A 481 -8.85 34.12 3.24
CA ILE A 481 -8.78 33.33 4.48
C ILE A 481 -7.32 33.02 4.79
N ARG A 482 -6.91 33.08 6.06
CA ARG A 482 -5.53 32.81 6.49
C ARG A 482 -5.11 31.36 6.27
#